data_AF-A0A7L2UXF2-F1
#
_entry.id   AF-A0A7L2UXF2-F1
#
_cell.length_a   1.000
_cell.length_b   1.000
_cell.length_c   1.000
_cell.angle_alpha   90.00
_cell.angle_beta   90.00
_cell.angle_gamma   90.00
#
_symmetry.space_group_name_H-M   'P 1'
#
loop_
_entity.id
_entity.type
_entity.pdbx_description
1 polymer ?
#
loop_
_entity_poly.entity_id
_entity_poly.type
_entity_poly.pdbx_seq_one_letter_code
_entity_poly.pdbx_strand_id
1 'polypeptide(L)'
;QEVLSKIGRVIHEIDMLMSNMLTEELLDWKRRQQIACIGGPLHGGLDQLQNCFTLLAESLFQVRRQLEKLDELLTRLTYDGDPIPVQRPQLLEKVNFLLYNLFRNSFVVERQPCMPTHPQRPMVLKTLIQFTVKLRLLIKLPELNYQIRVKATIDNNRRFVLCGTHVKAMNMDESANGSLSVEFRHLQPKEMKSSAGSKGNEGPHMVTEELHSISFETQVCLYGLTINLETSSLPVVMISNVSQLPNAWASIIWYNLSTNDPQNLSFFNNPPAATLSQLLEVLSWQFSSYVGRGLNSEQLNMLAEKLMGKTEHLPGKSFTFWVWLEVILDLIKKHILPLWIDGYVMGFVSKEKERILLKDKTPGTFLLRFSESNLGGITFTWVDQLENGDVTFHSVEPYNKGRLSALPFADILRDYKVIMADNVPENPLKYLYPDIPKDKAFGKHYSCQPNEGWAPFLLLLRLFLWFLFFLSLNDSTDPHSPSDLLPMSPSVYAVLREHLSPTVIETAVCCKLFHS
;
A
#
# COMPACT_ATOMS: atom_id res chain seq x y z
N GLN A 1 -51.27 0.53 23.54
CA GLN A 1 -50.76 -0.86 23.53
C GLN A 1 -50.30 -1.31 22.15
N GLU A 2 -51.10 -1.19 21.08
CA GLU A 2 -50.71 -1.62 19.72
C GLU A 2 -49.45 -0.91 19.20
N VAL A 3 -49.32 0.41 19.41
CA VAL A 3 -48.13 1.18 19.02
C VAL A 3 -46.87 0.68 19.72
N LEU A 4 -46.93 0.44 21.04
CA LEU A 4 -45.80 -0.08 21.82
C LEU A 4 -45.38 -1.48 21.36
N SER A 5 -46.35 -2.35 21.02
CA SER A 5 -46.07 -3.67 20.45
C SER A 5 -45.38 -3.57 19.08
N LYS A 6 -45.84 -2.68 18.20
CA LYS A 6 -45.20 -2.44 16.89
C LYS A 6 -43.78 -1.89 17.06
N ILE A 7 -43.56 -0.94 17.97
CA ILE A 7 -42.23 -0.41 18.29
C ILE A 7 -41.32 -1.54 18.81
N GLY A 8 -41.82 -2.38 19.72
CA GLY A 8 -41.07 -3.53 20.22
C GLY A 8 -40.66 -4.50 19.11
N ARG A 9 -41.54 -4.76 18.13
CA ARG A 9 -41.22 -5.61 16.98
C ARG A 9 -40.15 -5.00 16.09
N VAL A 10 -40.25 -3.71 15.78
CA VAL A 10 -39.25 -2.99 14.97
C VAL A 10 -37.88 -3.01 15.64
N ILE A 11 -37.82 -2.78 16.96
CA ILE A 11 -36.56 -2.85 17.73
C ILE A 11 -35.94 -4.25 17.61
N HIS A 12 -36.75 -5.31 17.70
CA HIS A 12 -36.27 -6.67 17.55
C HIS A 12 -35.77 -6.98 16.13
N GLU A 13 -36.47 -6.54 15.10
CA GLU A 13 -36.05 -6.69 13.71
C GLU A 13 -34.72 -5.95 13.44
N ILE A 14 -34.55 -4.74 13.99
CA ILE A 14 -33.29 -3.98 13.88
C ILE A 14 -32.15 -4.70 14.59
N ASP A 15 -32.37 -5.21 15.80
CA ASP A 15 -31.36 -5.95 16.58
C ASP A 15 -30.87 -7.21 15.84
N MET A 16 -31.82 -7.95 15.24
CA MET A 16 -31.51 -9.12 14.42
C MET A 16 -30.69 -8.75 13.17
N LEU A 17 -31.04 -7.66 12.49
CA LEU A 17 -30.31 -7.19 11.31
C LEU A 17 -28.90 -6.70 11.66
N MET A 18 -28.75 -5.98 12.76
CA MET A 18 -27.46 -5.52 13.28
C MET A 18 -26.53 -6.69 13.64
N SER A 19 -27.07 -7.69 14.33
CA SER A 19 -26.30 -8.84 14.81
C SER A 19 -25.89 -9.78 13.66
N ASN A 20 -26.83 -10.13 12.79
CA ASN A 20 -26.60 -11.16 11.78
C ASN A 20 -25.95 -10.63 10.49
N MET A 21 -26.29 -9.42 10.05
CA MET A 21 -25.79 -8.91 8.77
C MET A 21 -24.69 -7.88 8.95
N LEU A 22 -24.96 -6.83 9.73
CA LEU A 22 -24.06 -5.69 9.80
C LEU A 22 -22.71 -6.05 10.45
N THR A 23 -22.76 -6.87 11.50
CA THR A 23 -21.55 -7.28 12.23
C THR A 23 -20.69 -8.25 11.42
N GLU A 24 -21.31 -9.22 10.74
CA GLU A 24 -20.61 -10.16 9.86
C GLU A 24 -19.96 -9.45 8.66
N GLU A 25 -20.73 -8.62 7.94
CA GLU A 25 -20.21 -7.85 6.80
C GLU A 25 -19.09 -6.88 7.18
N LEU A 26 -19.17 -6.28 8.38
CA LEU A 26 -18.10 -5.43 8.89
C LEU A 26 -16.83 -6.23 9.20
N LEU A 27 -16.95 -7.43 9.78
CA LEU A 27 -15.82 -8.32 10.04
C LEU A 27 -15.17 -8.77 8.73
N ASP A 28 -15.99 -9.14 7.74
CA ASP A 28 -15.51 -9.50 6.41
C ASP A 28 -14.82 -8.33 5.71
N TRP A 29 -15.35 -7.11 5.85
CA TRP A 29 -14.68 -5.91 5.35
C TRP A 29 -13.33 -5.67 6.04
N LYS A 30 -13.24 -5.84 7.37
CA LYS A 30 -11.97 -5.75 8.11
C LYS A 30 -10.96 -6.80 7.66
N ARG A 31 -11.40 -8.05 7.42
CA ARG A 31 -10.54 -9.12 6.90
C ARG A 31 -10.03 -8.80 5.49
N ARG A 32 -10.92 -8.30 4.63
CA ARG A 32 -10.58 -7.84 3.29
C ARG A 32 -9.59 -6.67 3.32
N GLN A 33 -9.71 -5.75 4.29
CA GLN A 33 -8.74 -4.68 4.51
C GLN A 33 -7.36 -5.22 4.92
N GLN A 34 -7.28 -6.20 5.82
CA GLN A 34 -6.00 -6.86 6.20
C GLN A 34 -5.28 -7.42 4.97
N ILE A 35 -6.01 -8.15 4.12
CA ILE A 35 -5.50 -8.74 2.89
C ILE A 35 -5.05 -7.66 1.89
N ALA A 36 -5.84 -6.60 1.71
CA ALA A 36 -5.48 -5.48 0.85
C ALA A 36 -4.21 -4.76 1.33
N CYS A 37 -3.98 -4.67 2.65
CA CYS A 37 -2.79 -4.04 3.20
C CYS A 37 -1.50 -4.78 2.81
N ILE A 38 -1.54 -6.10 2.67
CA ILE A 38 -0.41 -6.92 2.22
C ILE A 38 -0.32 -7.05 0.69
N GLY A 39 -1.06 -6.23 -0.06
CA GLY A 39 -1.00 -6.19 -1.53
C GLY A 39 -2.02 -7.09 -2.24
N GLY A 40 -2.97 -7.67 -1.50
CA GLY A 40 -4.12 -8.37 -2.09
C GLY A 40 -5.09 -7.42 -2.81
N PRO A 41 -6.20 -7.95 -3.35
CA PRO A 41 -7.14 -7.15 -4.15
C PRO A 41 -7.69 -5.96 -3.36
N LEU A 42 -7.80 -4.81 -4.04
CA LEU A 42 -8.41 -3.60 -3.47
C LEU A 42 -9.92 -3.81 -3.32
N HIS A 43 -10.46 -3.33 -2.20
CA HIS A 43 -11.87 -3.54 -1.87
C HIS A 43 -12.67 -2.25 -1.92
N GLY A 44 -13.77 -2.27 -2.66
CA GLY A 44 -14.91 -1.38 -2.48
C GLY A 44 -15.90 -1.93 -1.44
N GLY A 45 -16.91 -1.14 -1.08
CA GLY A 45 -18.02 -1.59 -0.21
C GLY A 45 -18.21 -0.79 1.07
N LEU A 46 -17.24 0.05 1.46
CA LEU A 46 -17.40 0.89 2.64
C LEU A 46 -18.56 1.89 2.50
N ASP A 47 -18.85 2.35 1.29
CA ASP A 47 -20.00 3.21 1.01
C ASP A 47 -21.35 2.46 1.17
N GLN A 48 -21.40 1.17 0.81
CA GLN A 48 -22.59 0.33 1.01
C GLN A 48 -22.84 0.12 2.52
N LEU A 49 -21.77 -0.22 3.26
CA LEU A 49 -21.83 -0.29 4.72
C LEU A 49 -22.27 1.05 5.32
N GLN A 50 -21.68 2.16 4.88
CA GLN A 50 -22.07 3.49 5.37
C GLN A 50 -23.55 3.78 5.18
N ASN A 51 -24.12 3.44 4.02
CA ASN A 51 -25.55 3.61 3.77
C ASN A 51 -26.40 2.77 4.74
N CYS A 52 -26.04 1.50 4.94
CA CYS A 52 -26.73 0.62 5.90
C CYS A 52 -26.64 1.15 7.34
N PHE A 53 -25.44 1.52 7.80
CA PHE A 53 -25.23 2.09 9.14
C PHE A 53 -26.01 3.40 9.33
N THR A 54 -26.05 4.26 8.32
CA THR A 54 -26.77 5.55 8.38
C THR A 54 -28.28 5.34 8.46
N LEU A 55 -28.85 4.51 7.60
CA LEU A 55 -30.29 4.21 7.60
C LEU A 55 -30.76 3.57 8.92
N LEU A 56 -29.94 2.67 9.49
CA LEU A 56 -30.24 2.06 10.79
C LEU A 56 -30.16 3.09 11.93
N ALA A 57 -29.17 3.97 11.90
CA ALA A 57 -29.05 5.04 12.89
C ALA A 57 -30.26 5.98 12.84
N GLU A 58 -30.65 6.45 11.64
CA GLU A 58 -31.83 7.28 11.43
C GLU A 58 -33.12 6.61 11.92
N SER A 59 -33.29 5.32 11.62
CA SER A 59 -34.43 4.52 12.07
C SER A 59 -34.49 4.42 13.59
N LEU A 60 -33.36 4.15 14.25
CA LEU A 60 -33.28 4.09 15.71
C LEU A 60 -33.55 5.46 16.36
N PHE A 61 -33.01 6.55 15.80
CA PHE A 61 -33.31 7.90 16.27
C PHE A 61 -34.79 8.27 16.07
N GLN A 62 -35.42 7.83 14.99
CA GLN A 62 -36.85 8.00 14.77
C GLN A 62 -37.69 7.25 15.81
N VAL A 63 -37.34 5.99 16.10
CA VAL A 63 -38.00 5.21 17.16
C VAL A 63 -37.81 5.89 18.53
N ARG A 64 -36.62 6.39 18.82
CA ARG A 64 -36.36 7.15 20.06
C ARG A 64 -37.23 8.39 20.16
N ARG A 65 -37.34 9.20 19.10
CA ARG A 65 -38.21 10.38 19.06
C ARG A 65 -39.69 10.03 19.23
N GLN A 66 -40.12 8.89 18.68
CA GLN A 66 -41.49 8.37 18.90
C GLN A 66 -41.72 8.00 20.37
N LEU A 67 -40.74 7.36 21.02
CA LEU A 67 -40.79 7.10 22.46
C LEU A 67 -40.84 8.41 23.25
N GLU A 68 -39.98 9.40 22.95
CA GLU A 68 -40.00 10.72 23.60
C GLU A 68 -41.37 11.41 23.48
N LYS A 69 -42.01 11.39 22.30
CA LYS A 69 -43.37 11.92 22.12
C LYS A 69 -44.43 11.19 22.96
N LEU A 70 -44.27 9.88 23.21
CA LEU A 70 -45.16 9.16 24.11
C LEU A 70 -45.02 9.64 25.57
N ASP A 71 -43.88 10.25 25.95
CA ASP A 71 -43.71 10.87 27.29
C ASP A 71 -44.48 12.16 27.41
N GLU A 72 -44.41 12.98 26.36
CA GLU A 72 -45.13 14.24 26.32
C GLU A 72 -46.64 14.00 26.41
N LEU A 73 -47.11 12.91 25.79
CA LEU A 73 -48.50 12.47 25.89
C LEU A 73 -48.85 11.97 27.30
N LEU A 74 -47.97 11.18 27.93
CA LEU A 74 -48.14 10.76 29.33
C LEU A 74 -48.29 11.97 30.28
N THR A 75 -47.49 13.01 30.05
CA THR A 75 -47.54 14.24 30.85
C THR A 75 -48.87 14.98 30.69
N ARG A 76 -49.58 14.78 29.57
CA ARG A 76 -50.87 15.43 29.28
C ARG A 76 -52.09 14.59 29.68
N LEU A 77 -51.99 13.26 29.62
CA LEU A 77 -53.09 12.35 29.90
C LEU A 77 -52.55 11.00 30.37
N THR A 78 -52.99 10.55 31.54
CA THR A 78 -52.65 9.25 32.13
C THR A 78 -53.90 8.61 32.73
N TYR A 79 -53.95 7.27 32.75
CA TYR A 79 -55.06 6.49 33.27
C TYR A 79 -54.56 5.22 33.99
N ASP A 80 -55.41 4.63 34.84
CA ASP A 80 -55.07 3.40 35.56
C ASP A 80 -54.86 2.23 34.59
N GLY A 81 -53.71 1.56 34.67
CA GLY A 81 -53.33 0.48 33.76
C GLY A 81 -52.73 0.94 32.43
N ASP A 82 -52.26 2.20 32.32
CA ASP A 82 -51.53 2.66 31.15
C ASP A 82 -50.26 1.80 30.91
N PRO A 83 -50.08 1.20 29.72
CA PRO A 83 -48.88 0.43 29.40
C PRO A 83 -47.64 1.28 29.17
N ILE A 84 -47.77 2.59 28.91
CA ILE A 84 -46.64 3.45 28.55
C ILE A 84 -45.65 3.59 29.71
N PRO A 85 -46.03 3.93 30.96
CA PRO A 85 -45.07 4.10 32.07
C PRO A 85 -44.27 2.83 32.38
N VAL A 86 -44.84 1.66 32.13
CA VAL A 86 -44.21 0.36 32.41
C VAL A 86 -43.30 -0.11 31.26
N GLN A 87 -43.77 -0.01 30.00
CA GLN A 87 -43.05 -0.59 28.85
C GLN A 87 -42.07 0.38 28.19
N ARG A 88 -42.36 1.69 28.19
CA ARG A 88 -41.53 2.70 27.53
C ARG A 88 -40.09 2.75 28.06
N PRO A 89 -39.82 2.74 29.37
CA PRO A 89 -38.45 2.77 29.88
C PRO A 89 -37.61 1.61 29.34
N GLN A 90 -38.17 0.40 29.33
CA GLN A 90 -37.51 -0.80 28.81
C GLN A 90 -37.22 -0.70 27.30
N LEU A 91 -38.17 -0.16 26.52
CA LEU A 91 -37.95 0.05 25.08
C LEU A 91 -36.89 1.12 24.81
N LEU A 92 -36.89 2.20 25.60
CA LEU A 92 -35.91 3.27 25.47
C LEU A 92 -34.49 2.81 25.81
N GLU A 93 -34.32 2.03 26.87
CA GLU A 93 -33.03 1.41 27.21
C GLU A 93 -32.52 0.51 26.08
N LYS A 94 -33.38 -0.33 25.50
CA LYS A 94 -33.02 -1.17 24.35
C LYS A 94 -32.57 -0.34 23.15
N VAL A 95 -33.32 0.72 22.79
CA VAL A 95 -32.95 1.60 21.67
C VAL A 95 -31.62 2.30 21.93
N ASN A 96 -31.39 2.78 23.16
CA ASN A 96 -30.13 3.42 23.54
C ASN A 96 -28.94 2.45 23.48
N PHE A 97 -29.15 1.20 23.91
CA PHE A 97 -28.13 0.16 23.80
C PHE A 97 -27.80 -0.18 22.34
N LEU A 98 -28.81 -0.30 21.47
CA LEU A 98 -28.62 -0.53 20.03
C LEU A 98 -27.89 0.65 19.37
N LEU A 99 -28.27 1.89 19.68
CA LEU A 99 -27.57 3.08 19.21
C LEU A 99 -26.10 3.06 19.66
N TYR A 100 -25.83 2.78 20.93
CA TYR A 100 -24.48 2.69 21.46
C TYR A 100 -23.63 1.66 20.69
N ASN A 101 -24.16 0.45 20.47
CA ASN A 101 -23.47 -0.59 19.72
C ASN A 101 -23.27 -0.23 18.24
N LEU A 102 -24.27 0.39 17.61
CA LEU A 102 -24.19 0.83 16.22
C LEU A 102 -23.07 1.87 16.05
N PHE A 103 -23.04 2.89 16.91
CA PHE A 103 -21.99 3.91 16.89
C PHE A 103 -20.61 3.32 17.14
N ARG A 104 -20.48 2.43 18.13
CA ARG A 104 -19.22 1.73 18.44
C ARG A 104 -18.68 0.95 17.23
N ASN A 105 -19.54 0.22 16.53
CA ASN A 105 -19.15 -0.57 15.36
C ASN A 105 -18.92 0.29 14.11
N SER A 106 -19.51 1.48 14.05
CA SER A 106 -19.38 2.39 12.90
C SER A 106 -18.05 3.14 12.83
N PHE A 107 -17.29 3.20 13.93
CA PHE A 107 -16.02 3.91 13.97
C PHE A 107 -14.88 2.99 13.55
N VAL A 108 -14.33 3.23 12.35
CA VAL A 108 -13.36 2.34 11.72
C VAL A 108 -12.14 3.09 11.19
N VAL A 109 -11.03 2.36 11.11
CA VAL A 109 -9.82 2.82 10.40
C VAL A 109 -10.01 2.54 8.91
N GLU A 110 -10.24 3.56 8.10
CA GLU A 110 -10.42 3.44 6.64
C GLU A 110 -9.09 3.17 5.93
N ARG A 111 -8.03 3.91 6.31
CA ARG A 111 -6.67 3.73 5.80
C ARG A 111 -5.73 3.49 6.96
N GLN A 112 -5.12 2.31 7.01
CA GLN A 112 -4.18 1.91 8.05
C GLN A 112 -2.92 2.81 8.06
N PRO A 113 -2.22 2.91 9.20
CA PRO A 113 -1.02 3.74 9.33
C PRO A 113 0.02 3.42 8.25
N CYS A 114 0.45 4.44 7.49
CA CYS A 114 1.40 4.25 6.39
C CYS A 114 2.29 5.48 6.20
N MET A 115 3.58 5.26 5.94
CA MET A 115 4.52 6.32 5.60
C MET A 115 4.35 6.74 4.12
N PRO A 116 4.19 8.03 3.79
CA PRO A 116 4.09 8.50 2.40
C PRO A 116 5.28 8.09 1.51
N THR A 117 6.46 7.89 2.08
CA THR A 117 7.67 7.45 1.36
C THR A 117 7.61 5.98 0.93
N HIS A 118 6.76 5.17 1.58
CA HIS A 118 6.64 3.72 1.33
C HIS A 118 5.15 3.29 1.29
N PRO A 119 4.38 3.74 0.28
CA PRO A 119 2.94 3.48 0.20
C PRO A 119 2.57 1.99 0.05
N GLN A 120 3.50 1.17 -0.46
CA GLN A 120 3.33 -0.28 -0.65
C GLN A 120 3.67 -1.11 0.60
N ARG A 121 3.99 -0.46 1.72
CA ARG A 121 4.43 -1.09 2.99
C ARG A 121 3.68 -0.44 4.18
N PRO A 122 2.35 -0.57 4.26
CA PRO A 122 1.59 -0.06 5.40
C PRO A 122 1.95 -0.80 6.70
N MET A 123 1.58 -0.24 7.85
CA MET A 123 1.84 -0.75 9.20
C MET A 123 3.31 -0.85 9.63
N VAL A 124 4.27 -0.53 8.77
CA VAL A 124 5.67 -0.37 9.19
C VAL A 124 5.97 1.11 9.31
N LEU A 125 6.32 1.56 10.51
CA LEU A 125 6.52 2.98 10.83
C LEU A 125 7.95 3.22 11.30
N LYS A 126 8.61 4.22 10.70
CA LYS A 126 9.94 4.65 11.14
C LYS A 126 9.84 5.76 12.17
N THR A 127 10.62 5.65 13.25
CA THR A 127 10.71 6.71 14.26
C THR A 127 11.14 8.04 13.64
N LEU A 128 10.55 9.14 14.13
CA LEU A 128 10.77 10.52 13.66
C LEU A 128 10.30 10.81 12.22
N ILE A 129 9.71 9.85 11.51
CA ILE A 129 9.13 10.04 10.17
C ILE A 129 7.62 10.23 10.27
N GLN A 130 7.07 11.11 9.43
CA GLN A 130 5.63 11.34 9.37
C GLN A 130 4.92 10.14 8.73
N PHE A 131 3.78 9.76 9.30
CA PHE A 131 2.87 8.80 8.71
C PHE A 131 1.46 9.36 8.64
N THR A 132 0.66 8.73 7.79
CA THR A 132 -0.73 9.06 7.57
C THR A 132 -1.64 7.93 8.05
N VAL A 133 -2.79 8.27 8.60
CA VAL A 133 -3.86 7.33 8.94
C VAL A 133 -5.20 8.04 8.76
N LYS A 134 -6.18 7.34 8.21
CA LYS A 134 -7.52 7.89 7.96
C LYS A 134 -8.57 7.07 8.69
N LEU A 135 -9.43 7.75 9.45
CA LEU A 135 -10.56 7.17 10.15
C LEU A 135 -11.86 7.63 9.49
N ARG A 136 -12.90 6.80 9.59
CA ARG A 136 -14.23 7.12 9.09
C ARG A 136 -15.28 6.70 10.11
N LEU A 137 -16.30 7.53 10.25
CA LEU A 137 -17.53 7.15 10.92
C LEU A 137 -18.54 6.72 9.85
N LEU A 138 -19.01 5.47 9.93
CA LEU A 138 -19.97 4.92 8.97
C LEU A 138 -21.40 5.43 9.15
N ILE A 139 -21.65 6.23 10.18
CA ILE A 139 -22.91 6.94 10.38
C ILE A 139 -22.74 8.36 9.84
N LYS A 140 -23.44 8.67 8.75
CA LYS A 140 -23.39 9.98 8.11
C LYS A 140 -24.52 10.87 8.64
N LEU A 141 -24.22 11.63 9.70
CA LEU A 141 -25.11 12.65 10.25
C LEU A 141 -24.50 14.04 10.08
N PRO A 142 -25.11 14.95 9.31
CA PRO A 142 -24.60 16.31 9.10
C PRO A 142 -24.37 17.09 10.41
N GLU A 143 -25.16 16.79 11.44
CA GLU A 143 -25.07 17.43 12.75
C GLU A 143 -23.72 17.19 13.44
N LEU A 144 -23.03 16.10 13.10
CA LEU A 144 -21.74 15.73 13.68
C LEU A 144 -20.53 16.43 13.05
N ASN A 145 -20.73 17.16 11.95
CA ASN A 145 -19.64 17.81 11.24
C ASN A 145 -18.90 18.80 12.15
N TYR A 146 -17.58 18.67 12.26
CA TYR A 146 -16.70 19.42 13.18
C TYR A 146 -16.95 19.26 14.68
N GLN A 147 -17.95 18.50 15.12
CA GLN A 147 -18.25 18.30 16.55
C GLN A 147 -17.40 17.20 17.18
N ILE A 148 -17.06 16.17 16.42
CA ILE A 148 -16.32 15.01 16.91
C ILE A 148 -14.81 15.30 16.83
N ARG A 149 -14.14 15.33 17.99
CA ARG A 149 -12.68 15.46 18.07
C ARG A 149 -12.04 14.12 18.40
N VAL A 150 -11.21 13.62 17.51
CA VAL A 150 -10.52 12.34 17.67
C VAL A 150 -9.11 12.57 18.20
N LYS A 151 -8.73 11.82 19.23
CA LYS A 151 -7.39 11.78 19.80
C LYS A 151 -6.70 10.47 19.43
N ALA A 152 -5.50 10.56 18.87
CA ALA A 152 -4.65 9.42 18.57
C ALA A 152 -3.63 9.21 19.69
N THR A 153 -3.49 7.96 20.15
CA THR A 153 -2.51 7.51 21.14
C THR A 153 -1.82 6.25 20.63
N ILE A 154 -0.61 5.99 21.11
CA ILE A 154 0.10 4.75 20.80
C ILE A 154 0.46 4.05 22.10
N ASP A 155 0.24 2.74 22.15
CA ASP A 155 0.71 1.78 23.15
C ASP A 155 0.70 2.28 24.62
N ASN A 156 -0.12 1.66 25.46
CA ASN A 156 -0.25 2.05 26.87
C ASN A 156 1.04 1.82 27.70
N ASN A 157 2.04 1.14 27.13
CA ASN A 157 3.32 0.81 27.76
C ASN A 157 4.38 1.94 27.73
N ARG A 158 4.02 3.16 27.30
CA ARG A 158 4.84 4.39 27.42
C ARG A 158 6.23 4.38 26.74
N ARG A 159 6.53 3.41 25.87
CA ARG A 159 7.80 3.39 25.10
C ARG A 159 7.80 4.39 23.95
N PHE A 160 6.66 4.59 23.30
CA PHE A 160 6.52 5.50 22.18
C PHE A 160 5.47 6.58 22.45
N VAL A 161 5.68 7.76 21.88
CA VAL A 161 4.72 8.86 21.91
C VAL A 161 4.51 9.37 20.49
N LEU A 162 3.27 9.70 20.17
CA LEU A 162 2.93 10.37 18.92
C LEU A 162 3.16 11.89 19.06
N CYS A 163 4.11 12.41 18.30
CA CYS A 163 4.31 13.84 18.11
C CYS A 163 3.48 14.34 16.92
N GLY A 164 3.20 15.65 16.91
CA GLY A 164 2.39 16.33 15.90
C GLY A 164 0.94 16.54 16.33
N THR A 165 0.06 16.72 15.34
CA THR A 165 -1.38 16.99 15.54
C THR A 165 -2.12 15.70 15.89
N HIS A 166 -1.96 15.24 17.13
CA HIS A 166 -2.57 14.02 17.66
C HIS A 166 -4.04 14.19 18.08
N VAL A 167 -4.62 15.39 17.96
CA VAL A 167 -6.06 15.63 18.09
C VAL A 167 -6.55 16.37 16.86
N LYS A 168 -7.56 15.82 16.17
CA LYS A 168 -8.14 16.44 14.98
C LYS A 168 -9.67 16.24 14.95
N ALA A 169 -10.38 17.26 14.49
CA ALA A 169 -11.83 17.20 14.33
C ALA A 169 -12.20 16.43 13.05
N MET A 170 -13.24 15.61 13.13
CA MET A 170 -13.83 14.91 11.99
C MET A 170 -14.63 15.90 11.14
N ASN A 171 -14.49 15.80 9.82
CA ASN A 171 -15.19 16.66 8.88
C ASN A 171 -15.71 15.87 7.67
N MET A 172 -16.63 16.48 6.94
CA MET A 172 -17.17 15.90 5.69
C MET A 172 -16.37 16.35 4.45
N ASP A 173 -15.70 17.51 4.53
CA ASP A 173 -15.04 18.19 3.42
C ASP A 173 -13.80 17.45 2.89
N GLU A 174 -13.08 16.70 3.74
CA GLU A 174 -11.88 15.95 3.33
C GLU A 174 -12.19 14.73 2.44
N SER A 175 -13.46 14.37 2.29
CA SER A 175 -13.86 13.18 1.54
C SER A 175 -14.73 13.54 0.33
N ALA A 176 -14.38 13.00 -0.84
CA ALA A 176 -15.15 13.22 -2.07
C ALA A 176 -16.62 12.78 -1.96
N ASN A 177 -16.92 11.80 -1.09
CA ASN A 177 -18.26 11.25 -0.90
C ASN A 177 -19.06 11.99 0.20
N GLY A 178 -18.53 13.09 0.75
CA GLY A 178 -19.14 13.81 1.88
C GLY A 178 -19.36 12.91 3.09
N SER A 179 -18.42 12.03 3.38
CA SER A 179 -18.40 11.13 4.53
C SER A 179 -17.71 11.76 5.72
N LEU A 180 -18.20 11.50 6.92
CA LEU A 180 -17.54 11.97 8.14
C LEU A 180 -16.22 11.20 8.34
N SER A 181 -15.10 11.86 8.10
CA SER A 181 -13.78 11.26 8.18
C SER A 181 -12.76 12.21 8.80
N VAL A 182 -11.64 11.65 9.26
CA VAL A 182 -10.51 12.43 9.73
C VAL A 182 -9.23 11.79 9.23
N GLU A 183 -8.42 12.58 8.53
CA GLU A 183 -7.09 12.14 8.09
C GLU A 183 -6.01 12.82 8.93
N PHE A 184 -5.23 12.02 9.65
CA PHE A 184 -4.02 12.48 10.31
C PHE A 184 -2.86 12.34 9.33
N ARG A 185 -2.20 13.45 8.94
CA ARG A 185 -1.11 13.43 7.95
C ARG A 185 0.31 13.60 8.52
N HIS A 186 0.41 14.18 9.71
CA HIS A 186 1.69 14.62 10.29
C HIS A 186 1.97 13.96 11.65
N LEU A 187 1.47 12.74 11.88
CA LEU A 187 1.80 12.00 13.09
C LEU A 187 3.22 11.43 12.98
N GLN A 188 3.99 11.51 14.05
CA GLN A 188 5.36 11.00 14.11
C GLN A 188 5.54 10.16 15.38
N PRO A 189 5.97 8.90 15.28
CA PRO A 189 6.29 8.12 16.45
C PRO A 189 7.68 8.51 16.95
N LYS A 190 7.79 8.83 18.23
CA LYS A 190 9.04 9.15 18.91
C LYS A 190 9.23 8.20 20.08
N GLU A 191 10.40 7.59 20.15
CA GLU A 191 10.78 6.74 21.28
C GLU A 191 11.07 7.62 22.52
N MET A 192 10.45 7.29 23.65
CA MET A 192 10.74 7.89 24.94
C MET A 192 11.97 7.21 25.52
N LYS A 193 13.02 7.99 25.79
CA LYS A 193 14.15 7.51 26.60
C LYS A 193 13.66 7.34 28.04
N SER A 194 13.70 6.12 28.57
CA SER A 194 13.32 5.82 29.94
C SER A 194 14.28 6.51 30.92
N SER A 195 13.83 7.59 31.55
CA SER A 195 14.52 8.25 32.68
C SER A 195 14.25 7.50 33.99
N ALA A 196 14.69 6.24 34.10
CA ALA A 196 14.94 5.53 35.36
C ALA A 196 15.19 4.04 35.08
N GLY A 197 16.43 3.58 35.32
CA GLY A 197 16.72 2.44 36.18
C GLY A 197 16.16 1.03 35.90
N SER A 198 15.40 0.76 34.83
CA SER A 198 14.99 -0.60 34.50
C SER A 198 15.91 -1.20 33.44
N LYS A 199 17.04 -1.73 33.89
CA LYS A 199 17.64 -2.91 33.23
C LYS A 199 16.69 -4.08 33.50
N GLY A 200 15.58 -4.13 32.77
CA GLY A 200 14.51 -5.09 32.96
C GLY A 200 13.99 -5.50 31.59
N ASN A 201 14.46 -6.68 31.15
CA ASN A 201 14.04 -7.40 29.94
C ASN A 201 13.96 -6.55 28.66
N GLU A 202 15.10 -6.41 27.95
CA GLU A 202 15.02 -6.54 26.49
C GLU A 202 14.29 -7.87 26.26
N GLY A 203 13.06 -7.82 25.74
CA GLY A 203 12.32 -9.03 25.43
C GLY A 203 13.15 -9.90 24.48
N PRO A 204 12.91 -11.22 24.46
CA PRO A 204 13.62 -12.14 23.57
C PRO A 204 13.32 -11.91 22.07
N HIS A 205 12.49 -10.92 21.73
CA HIS A 205 12.02 -10.67 20.37
C HIS A 205 12.90 -9.67 19.64
N MET A 206 13.14 -9.94 18.36
CA MET A 206 13.81 -8.97 17.50
C MET A 206 12.96 -7.69 17.41
N VAL A 207 13.59 -6.51 17.33
CA VAL A 207 12.90 -5.20 17.19
C VAL A 207 11.87 -5.21 16.05
N THR A 208 12.07 -6.02 15.02
CA THR A 208 11.19 -6.16 13.85
C THR A 208 9.97 -7.07 14.07
N GLU A 209 9.88 -7.74 15.21
CA GLU A 209 8.76 -8.60 15.63
C GLU A 209 7.96 -7.98 16.78
N GLU A 210 8.42 -6.86 17.35
CA GLU A 210 7.66 -6.09 18.33
C GLU A 210 6.47 -5.38 17.65
N LEU A 211 5.26 -5.78 18.04
CA LEU A 211 4.01 -5.24 17.54
C LEU A 211 3.44 -4.18 18.50
N HIS A 212 2.99 -3.06 17.95
CA HIS A 212 2.33 -1.99 18.70
C HIS A 212 0.94 -1.69 18.12
N SER A 213 0.07 -1.06 18.90
CA SER A 213 -1.25 -0.63 18.44
C SER A 213 -1.40 0.89 18.60
N ILE A 214 -1.99 1.53 17.60
CA ILE A 214 -2.39 2.94 17.65
C ILE A 214 -3.89 2.98 17.94
N SER A 215 -4.26 3.55 19.08
CA SER A 215 -5.65 3.72 19.51
C SER A 215 -6.15 5.11 19.13
N PHE A 216 -7.42 5.19 18.77
CA PHE A 216 -8.13 6.41 18.43
C PHE A 216 -9.36 6.50 19.31
N GLU A 217 -9.41 7.54 20.13
CA GLU A 217 -10.47 7.78 21.10
C GLU A 217 -11.24 9.03 20.73
N THR A 218 -12.56 8.99 20.86
CA THR A 218 -13.41 10.16 20.73
C THR A 218 -14.68 10.03 21.55
N GLN A 219 -15.37 11.15 21.75
CA GLN A 219 -16.63 11.22 22.46
C GLN A 219 -17.64 11.94 21.58
N VAL A 220 -18.80 11.32 21.40
CA VAL A 220 -19.91 11.83 20.61
C VAL A 220 -21.04 12.21 21.57
N CYS A 221 -21.47 13.46 21.51
CA CYS A 221 -22.60 13.98 22.29
C CYS A 221 -23.75 14.30 21.34
N LEU A 222 -24.82 13.51 21.33
CA LEU A 222 -25.97 13.68 20.46
C LEU A 222 -27.28 13.45 21.20
N TYR A 223 -28.23 14.38 21.10
CA TYR A 223 -29.58 14.24 21.66
C TYR A 223 -29.60 13.81 23.15
N GLY A 224 -28.65 14.30 23.94
CA GLY A 224 -28.50 13.94 25.36
C GLY A 224 -27.83 12.58 25.63
N LEU A 225 -27.38 11.86 24.59
CA LEU A 225 -26.50 10.69 24.71
C LEU A 225 -25.04 11.13 24.64
N THR A 226 -24.22 10.54 25.52
CA THR A 226 -22.77 10.63 25.47
C THR A 226 -22.22 9.24 25.16
N ILE A 227 -21.63 9.08 23.98
CA ILE A 227 -21.09 7.80 23.48
C ILE A 227 -19.57 7.95 23.34
N ASN A 228 -18.82 7.14 24.09
CA ASN A 228 -17.38 7.07 23.93
C ASN A 228 -17.07 6.04 22.84
N LEU A 229 -16.29 6.44 21.83
CA LEU A 229 -15.87 5.60 20.72
C LEU A 229 -14.37 5.38 20.79
N GLU A 230 -13.98 4.12 20.61
CA GLU A 230 -12.59 3.71 20.55
C GLU A 230 -12.42 2.72 19.39
N THR A 231 -11.41 2.94 18.55
CA THR A 231 -10.95 1.97 17.56
C THR A 231 -9.43 1.95 17.55
N SER A 232 -8.84 0.83 17.16
CA SER A 232 -7.40 0.71 16.99
C SER A 232 -7.02 0.43 15.54
N SER A 233 -5.78 0.75 15.17
CA SER A 233 -5.16 0.23 13.96
C SER A 233 -4.92 -1.28 14.06
N LEU A 234 -4.62 -1.91 12.92
CA LEU A 234 -3.92 -3.19 12.94
C LEU A 234 -2.53 -3.01 13.58
N PRO A 235 -1.90 -4.10 14.05
CA PRO A 235 -0.61 -3.97 14.70
C PRO A 235 0.45 -3.42 13.77
N VAL A 236 1.24 -2.49 14.29
CA VAL A 236 2.30 -1.78 13.57
C VAL A 236 3.66 -2.18 14.12
N VAL A 237 4.64 -2.28 13.24
CA VAL A 237 6.06 -2.52 13.61
C VAL A 237 6.80 -1.19 13.57
N MET A 238 7.54 -0.90 14.65
CA MET A 238 8.36 0.31 14.76
C MET A 238 9.81 0.02 14.37
N ILE A 239 10.33 0.78 13.42
CA ILE A 239 11.73 0.68 12.97
C ILE A 239 12.49 1.96 13.26
N SER A 240 13.79 1.85 13.54
CA SER A 240 14.69 3.00 13.69
C SER A 240 15.43 3.29 12.39
N ASN A 241 15.72 2.25 11.60
CA ASN A 241 16.42 2.35 10.33
C ASN A 241 15.65 1.66 9.19
N VAL A 242 15.74 2.22 7.98
CA VAL A 242 15.14 1.67 6.76
C VAL A 242 15.74 0.30 6.41
N SER A 243 16.95 -0.02 6.86
CA SER A 243 17.54 -1.36 6.70
C SER A 243 16.72 -2.47 7.38
N GLN A 244 15.90 -2.14 8.38
CA GLN A 244 15.03 -3.08 9.08
C GLN A 244 13.67 -3.27 8.38
N LEU A 245 13.34 -2.40 7.42
CA LEU A 245 12.06 -2.41 6.70
C LEU A 245 11.73 -3.79 6.08
N PRO A 246 12.67 -4.52 5.44
CA PRO A 246 12.35 -5.81 4.85
C PRO A 246 11.86 -6.82 5.91
N ASN A 247 12.57 -6.95 7.03
CA ASN A 247 12.19 -7.89 8.09
C ASN A 247 10.91 -7.47 8.80
N ALA A 248 10.74 -6.18 9.07
CA ALA A 248 9.49 -5.65 9.63
C ALA A 248 8.29 -5.91 8.72
N TRP A 249 8.48 -5.79 7.40
CA TRP A 249 7.44 -6.11 6.43
C TRP A 249 7.10 -7.61 6.41
N ALA A 250 8.10 -8.48 6.59
CA ALA A 250 7.88 -9.93 6.74
C ALA A 250 6.95 -10.22 7.93
N SER A 251 7.19 -9.57 9.07
CA SER A 251 6.37 -9.70 10.28
C SER A 251 4.92 -9.28 10.02
N ILE A 252 4.72 -8.13 9.37
CA ILE A 252 3.39 -7.64 9.01
C ILE A 252 2.67 -8.60 8.04
N ILE A 253 3.38 -9.16 7.05
CA ILE A 253 2.82 -10.18 6.16
C ILE A 253 2.39 -11.40 6.96
N TRP A 254 3.27 -11.93 7.80
CA TRP A 254 3.03 -13.16 8.55
C TRP A 254 1.84 -13.01 9.50
N TYR A 255 1.73 -11.85 10.15
CA TYR A 255 0.62 -11.49 11.01
C TYR A 255 -0.71 -11.48 10.25
N ASN A 256 -0.81 -10.65 9.21
CA ASN A 256 -2.08 -10.48 8.47
C ASN A 256 -2.50 -11.74 7.71
N LEU A 257 -1.54 -12.58 7.32
CA LEU A 257 -1.82 -13.88 6.70
C LEU A 257 -2.46 -14.84 7.70
N SER A 258 -1.85 -14.97 8.89
CA SER A 258 -2.08 -16.11 9.78
C SER A 258 -3.12 -15.85 10.87
N THR A 259 -3.48 -14.60 11.17
CA THR A 259 -4.49 -14.29 12.18
C THR A 259 -5.61 -13.41 11.66
N ASN A 260 -6.82 -13.66 12.17
CA ASN A 260 -7.99 -12.79 12.01
C ASN A 260 -8.18 -11.87 13.24
N ASP A 261 -7.51 -12.18 14.35
CA ASP A 261 -7.53 -11.32 15.55
C ASP A 261 -6.74 -10.04 15.27
N PRO A 262 -7.37 -8.85 15.32
CA PRO A 262 -6.73 -7.57 15.01
C PRO A 262 -5.84 -7.02 16.14
N GLN A 263 -5.83 -7.61 17.35
CA GLN A 263 -5.13 -7.02 18.51
C GLN A 263 -4.15 -7.97 19.22
N ASN A 264 -3.82 -9.12 18.63
CA ASN A 264 -2.82 -10.03 19.22
C ASN A 264 -1.38 -9.46 19.12
N LEU A 265 -0.97 -8.64 20.09
CA LEU A 265 0.37 -8.03 20.11
C LEU A 265 1.49 -9.03 20.46
N SER A 266 1.16 -10.14 21.12
CA SER A 266 2.11 -11.21 21.50
C SER A 266 2.17 -12.35 20.48
N PHE A 267 1.76 -12.09 19.23
CA PHE A 267 1.66 -13.09 18.16
C PHE A 267 2.97 -13.84 17.89
N PHE A 268 4.12 -13.15 17.91
CA PHE A 268 5.43 -13.74 17.66
C PHE A 268 5.98 -14.57 18.83
N ASN A 269 5.29 -14.65 19.97
CA ASN A 269 5.68 -15.56 21.05
C ASN A 269 5.51 -17.02 20.64
N ASN A 270 4.47 -17.30 19.84
CA ASN A 270 4.15 -18.62 19.30
C ASN A 270 3.51 -18.44 17.91
N PRO A 271 4.31 -18.15 16.87
CA PRO A 271 3.77 -17.88 15.54
C PRO A 271 3.14 -19.15 14.95
N PRO A 272 1.89 -19.09 14.48
CA PRO A 272 1.26 -20.21 13.78
C PRO A 272 1.97 -20.50 12.44
N ALA A 273 1.97 -21.76 12.04
CA ALA A 273 2.42 -22.16 10.72
C ALA A 273 1.39 -21.77 9.65
N ALA A 274 1.83 -21.05 8.62
CA ALA A 274 0.99 -20.71 7.47
C ALA A 274 0.96 -21.86 6.45
N THR A 275 -0.15 -22.00 5.73
CA THR A 275 -0.22 -22.96 4.62
C THR A 275 0.58 -22.45 3.42
N LEU A 276 1.25 -23.37 2.70
CA LEU A 276 2.10 -23.00 1.57
C LEU A 276 1.33 -22.31 0.44
N SER A 277 0.08 -22.74 0.17
CA SER A 277 -0.77 -22.13 -0.86
C SER A 277 -1.06 -20.66 -0.56
N GLN A 278 -1.43 -20.34 0.68
CA GLN A 278 -1.67 -18.96 1.12
C GLN A 278 -0.40 -18.12 1.03
N LEU A 279 0.75 -18.67 1.44
CA LEU A 279 2.02 -17.96 1.35
C LEU A 279 2.38 -17.64 -0.11
N LEU A 280 2.27 -18.60 -1.03
CA LEU A 280 2.56 -18.41 -2.45
C LEU A 280 1.66 -17.34 -3.09
N GLU A 281 0.39 -17.29 -2.71
CA GLU A 281 -0.53 -16.25 -3.15
C GLU A 281 -0.06 -14.85 -2.69
N VAL A 282 0.30 -14.71 -1.41
CA VAL A 282 0.84 -13.46 -0.86
C VAL A 282 2.15 -13.07 -1.53
N LEU A 283 3.03 -14.03 -1.82
CA LEU A 283 4.25 -13.75 -2.58
C LEU A 283 3.89 -13.16 -3.95
N SER A 284 2.93 -13.74 -4.67
CA SER A 284 2.48 -13.18 -5.95
C SER A 284 1.93 -11.75 -5.80
N TRP A 285 1.19 -11.47 -4.73
CA TRP A 285 0.72 -10.13 -4.39
C TRP A 285 1.87 -9.14 -4.16
N GLN A 286 2.97 -9.55 -3.52
CA GLN A 286 4.15 -8.68 -3.37
C GLN A 286 4.72 -8.25 -4.73
N PHE A 287 4.79 -9.16 -5.70
CA PHE A 287 5.26 -8.83 -7.05
C PHE A 287 4.25 -7.94 -7.79
N SER A 288 2.96 -8.28 -7.77
CA SER A 288 1.94 -7.49 -8.46
C SER A 288 1.81 -6.06 -7.92
N SER A 289 1.85 -5.88 -6.60
CA SER A 289 1.72 -4.56 -5.94
C SER A 289 2.98 -3.72 -6.05
N TYR A 290 4.18 -4.34 -5.97
CA TYR A 290 5.45 -3.62 -5.94
C TYR A 290 6.03 -3.35 -7.33
N VAL A 291 5.90 -4.30 -8.27
CA VAL A 291 6.49 -4.27 -9.62
C VAL A 291 5.47 -4.43 -10.75
N GLY A 292 4.17 -4.38 -10.44
CA GLY A 292 3.07 -4.28 -11.43
C GLY A 292 2.65 -5.61 -12.07
N ARG A 293 3.44 -6.67 -11.94
CA ARG A 293 3.12 -8.01 -12.46
C ARG A 293 3.46 -9.07 -11.42
N GLY A 294 2.49 -9.94 -11.11
CA GLY A 294 2.63 -11.06 -10.18
C GLY A 294 3.47 -12.22 -10.72
N LEU A 295 3.52 -13.31 -9.95
CA LEU A 295 4.25 -14.52 -10.31
C LEU A 295 3.35 -15.49 -11.09
N ASN A 296 3.93 -16.18 -12.08
CA ASN A 296 3.23 -17.25 -12.81
C ASN A 296 3.33 -18.61 -12.08
N SER A 297 2.55 -19.60 -12.54
CA SER A 297 2.52 -20.94 -11.91
C SER A 297 3.88 -21.63 -11.87
N GLU A 298 4.70 -21.49 -12.91
CA GLU A 298 6.03 -22.10 -12.96
C GLU A 298 7.01 -21.49 -11.96
N GLN A 299 6.97 -20.16 -11.81
CA GLN A 299 7.76 -19.41 -10.84
C GLN A 299 7.33 -19.75 -9.40
N LEU A 300 6.03 -19.84 -9.17
CA LEU A 300 5.47 -20.23 -7.87
C LEU A 300 5.86 -21.66 -7.49
N ASN A 301 5.81 -22.60 -8.44
CA ASN A 301 6.22 -23.99 -8.19
C ASN A 301 7.70 -24.09 -7.79
N MET A 302 8.58 -23.35 -8.47
CA MET A 302 10.00 -23.31 -8.09
C MET A 302 10.20 -22.73 -6.68
N LEU A 303 9.49 -21.65 -6.34
CA LEU A 303 9.55 -21.07 -4.99
C LEU A 303 9.00 -22.04 -3.93
N ALA A 304 7.94 -22.79 -4.27
CA ALA A 304 7.36 -23.82 -3.42
C ALA A 304 8.36 -24.94 -3.12
N GLU A 305 9.01 -25.48 -4.16
CA GLU A 305 10.07 -26.48 -4.03
C GLU A 305 11.22 -25.96 -3.17
N LYS A 306 11.60 -24.69 -3.37
CA LYS A 306 12.66 -24.03 -2.61
C LYS A 306 12.33 -23.83 -1.12
N LEU A 307 11.07 -23.57 -0.80
CA LEU A 307 10.58 -23.44 0.59
C LEU A 307 10.40 -24.81 1.26
N MET A 308 9.97 -25.83 0.51
CA MET A 308 9.78 -27.20 1.02
C MET A 308 11.10 -27.97 1.17
N GLY A 309 12.12 -27.61 0.39
CA GLY A 309 13.47 -28.17 0.43
C GLY A 309 14.23 -27.79 1.70
N LYS A 310 13.79 -28.29 2.87
CA LYS A 310 14.42 -28.26 4.20
C LYS A 310 15.63 -27.32 4.31
N THR A 311 15.40 -26.01 4.44
CA THR A 311 16.40 -25.11 5.02
C THR A 311 15.82 -23.70 5.23
N GLU A 312 15.61 -23.30 6.49
CA GLU A 312 15.33 -21.90 6.87
C GLU A 312 16.48 -20.95 6.46
N HIS A 313 17.67 -21.52 6.22
CA HIS A 313 18.84 -20.90 5.64
C HIS A 313 19.17 -21.61 4.34
N LEU A 314 18.92 -21.01 3.18
CA LEU A 314 19.34 -21.55 1.87
C LEU A 314 20.68 -22.30 2.02
N PRO A 315 20.76 -23.60 1.68
CA PRO A 315 21.79 -24.47 2.23
C PRO A 315 23.17 -23.88 1.92
N GLY A 316 23.91 -23.50 2.97
CA GLY A 316 25.22 -22.85 2.89
C GLY A 316 25.26 -21.31 2.76
N LYS A 317 24.20 -20.56 3.10
CA LYS A 317 24.15 -19.09 2.95
C LYS A 317 23.76 -18.35 4.23
N SER A 318 24.27 -17.13 4.36
CA SER A 318 24.13 -16.24 5.54
C SER A 318 22.84 -15.40 5.55
N PHE A 319 21.89 -15.63 4.64
CA PHE A 319 20.68 -14.82 4.51
C PHE A 319 19.41 -15.68 4.42
N THR A 320 18.29 -15.11 4.87
CA THR A 320 16.98 -15.77 4.86
C THR A 320 16.33 -15.72 3.47
N PHE A 321 15.38 -16.62 3.22
CA PHE A 321 14.58 -16.63 1.98
C PHE A 321 13.92 -15.27 1.70
N TRP A 322 13.35 -14.65 2.73
CA TRP A 322 12.64 -13.39 2.59
C TRP A 322 13.56 -12.23 2.19
N VAL A 323 14.72 -12.11 2.83
CA VAL A 323 15.72 -11.07 2.48
C VAL A 323 16.19 -11.25 1.03
N TRP A 324 16.41 -12.49 0.59
CA TRP A 324 16.74 -12.79 -0.81
C TRP A 324 15.65 -12.30 -1.78
N LEU A 325 14.39 -12.58 -1.47
CA LEU A 325 13.26 -12.19 -2.30
C LEU A 325 13.06 -10.67 -2.36
N GLU A 326 13.20 -9.97 -1.23
CA GLU A 326 13.08 -8.51 -1.15
C GLU A 326 14.19 -7.81 -1.96
N VAL A 327 15.42 -8.32 -1.94
CA VAL A 327 16.49 -7.76 -2.77
C VAL A 327 16.20 -8.00 -4.27
N ILE A 328 15.58 -9.12 -4.65
CA ILE A 328 15.12 -9.34 -6.03
C ILE A 328 13.99 -8.36 -6.39
N LEU A 329 13.03 -8.10 -5.52
CA LEU A 329 11.97 -7.11 -5.75
C LEU A 329 12.55 -5.70 -5.94
N ASP A 330 13.54 -5.30 -5.12
CA ASP A 330 14.24 -4.02 -5.29
C ASP A 330 15.02 -3.95 -6.60
N LEU A 331 15.68 -5.04 -6.99
CA LEU A 331 16.39 -5.17 -8.26
C LEU A 331 15.43 -4.98 -9.45
N ILE A 332 14.27 -5.64 -9.40
CA ILE A 332 13.25 -5.53 -10.44
C ILE A 332 12.79 -4.09 -10.56
N LYS A 333 12.33 -3.50 -9.44
CA LYS A 333 11.76 -2.15 -9.44
C LYS A 333 12.73 -1.09 -9.94
N LYS A 334 14.02 -1.20 -9.61
CA LYS A 334 15.02 -0.17 -9.93
C LYS A 334 15.69 -0.33 -11.29
N HIS A 335 15.93 -1.57 -11.74
CA HIS A 335 16.84 -1.81 -12.88
C HIS A 335 16.22 -2.56 -14.07
N ILE A 336 15.19 -3.38 -13.86
CA ILE A 336 14.64 -4.25 -14.92
C ILE A 336 13.11 -4.23 -14.99
N LEU A 337 12.47 -3.20 -14.43
CA LEU A 337 11.02 -3.10 -14.33
C LEU A 337 10.30 -3.26 -15.69
N PRO A 338 10.74 -2.60 -16.78
CA PRO A 338 10.09 -2.77 -18.09
C PRO A 338 10.17 -4.21 -18.62
N LEU A 339 11.33 -4.87 -18.44
CA LEU A 339 11.55 -6.25 -18.86
C LEU A 339 10.70 -7.24 -18.06
N TRP A 340 10.47 -6.95 -16.78
CA TRP A 340 9.61 -7.75 -15.92
C TRP A 340 8.14 -7.65 -16.33
N ILE A 341 7.64 -6.43 -16.55
CA ILE A 341 6.26 -6.16 -16.97
C ILE A 341 5.96 -6.84 -18.30
N ASP A 342 6.90 -6.78 -19.25
CA ASP A 342 6.74 -7.36 -20.59
C ASP A 342 6.76 -8.88 -20.65
N GLY A 343 7.09 -9.58 -19.56
CA GLY A 343 7.12 -11.04 -19.58
C GLY A 343 8.46 -11.66 -19.94
N TYR A 344 9.50 -10.87 -20.22
CA TYR A 344 10.77 -11.39 -20.77
C TYR A 344 11.70 -12.02 -19.74
N VAL A 345 11.47 -11.75 -18.45
CA VAL A 345 12.25 -12.34 -17.36
C VAL A 345 11.54 -13.58 -16.83
N MET A 346 12.19 -14.73 -16.99
CA MET A 346 11.70 -16.00 -16.43
C MET A 346 11.90 -16.03 -14.90
N GLY A 347 13.02 -15.47 -14.42
CA GLY A 347 13.25 -15.16 -13.01
C GLY A 347 13.54 -16.39 -12.16
N PHE A 348 12.49 -17.08 -11.72
CA PHE A 348 12.58 -18.20 -10.77
C PHE A 348 12.60 -19.55 -11.47
N VAL A 349 13.80 -20.00 -11.85
CA VAL A 349 14.02 -21.31 -12.49
C VAL A 349 15.26 -21.96 -11.90
N SER A 350 15.18 -23.24 -11.54
CA SER A 350 16.32 -24.02 -11.04
C SER A 350 17.32 -24.35 -12.16
N LYS A 351 18.58 -24.59 -11.80
CA LYS A 351 19.63 -24.97 -12.76
C LYS A 351 19.34 -26.28 -13.50
N GLU A 352 18.56 -27.16 -12.91
CA GLU A 352 18.17 -28.42 -13.55
C GLU A 352 17.07 -28.18 -14.58
N LYS A 353 16.04 -27.42 -14.19
CA LYS A 353 14.92 -27.08 -15.06
C LYS A 353 15.36 -26.20 -16.24
N GLU A 354 16.28 -25.26 -16.02
CA GLU A 354 16.78 -24.40 -17.09
C GLU A 354 17.47 -25.21 -18.21
N ARG A 355 18.23 -26.26 -17.84
CA ARG A 355 18.89 -27.16 -18.80
C ARG A 355 17.89 -27.99 -19.58
N ILE A 356 16.85 -28.49 -18.92
CA ILE A 356 15.78 -29.25 -19.56
C ILE A 356 15.05 -28.37 -20.60
N LEU A 357 14.73 -27.13 -20.23
CA LEU A 357 14.02 -26.19 -21.12
C LEU A 357 14.85 -25.78 -22.35
N LEU A 358 16.17 -25.72 -22.21
CA LEU A 358 17.08 -25.31 -23.28
C LEU A 358 17.62 -26.46 -24.13
N LYS A 359 17.59 -27.70 -23.65
CA LYS A 359 18.21 -28.87 -24.33
C LYS A 359 17.69 -29.10 -25.75
N ASP A 360 16.40 -28.89 -25.98
CA ASP A 360 15.73 -29.15 -27.26
C ASP A 360 15.53 -27.87 -28.10
N LYS A 361 16.22 -26.78 -27.76
CA LYS A 361 16.10 -25.47 -28.41
C LYS A 361 17.28 -25.16 -29.33
N THR A 362 17.05 -24.24 -30.26
CA THR A 362 18.06 -23.82 -31.24
C THR A 362 19.28 -23.19 -30.57
N PRO A 363 20.50 -23.41 -31.09
CA PRO A 363 21.70 -22.75 -30.59
C PRO A 363 21.56 -21.23 -30.53
N GLY A 364 21.96 -20.63 -29.41
CA GLY A 364 21.81 -19.21 -29.12
C GLY A 364 20.47 -18.81 -28.51
N THR A 365 19.59 -19.78 -28.19
CA THR A 365 18.42 -19.53 -27.34
C THR A 365 18.86 -19.34 -25.88
N PHE A 366 18.38 -18.29 -25.23
CA PHE A 366 18.74 -17.95 -23.86
C PHE A 366 17.54 -17.63 -22.97
N LEU A 367 17.74 -17.78 -21.66
CA LEU A 367 16.76 -17.42 -20.63
C LEU A 367 17.37 -16.51 -19.56
N LEU A 368 16.52 -15.68 -18.96
CA LEU A 368 16.90 -14.76 -17.88
C LEU A 368 16.41 -15.30 -16.54
N ARG A 369 17.31 -15.46 -15.58
CA ARG A 369 16.98 -15.93 -14.22
C ARG A 369 17.64 -15.12 -13.11
N PHE A 370 17.05 -15.14 -11.94
CA PHE A 370 17.66 -14.56 -10.74
C PHE A 370 18.72 -15.50 -10.17
N SER A 371 19.76 -14.91 -9.61
CA SER A 371 20.77 -15.66 -8.90
C SER A 371 20.19 -16.21 -7.61
N GLU A 372 20.35 -17.51 -7.44
CA GLU A 372 19.99 -18.16 -6.20
C GLU A 372 21.07 -17.99 -5.14
N SER A 373 22.33 -17.78 -5.55
CA SER A 373 23.51 -17.74 -4.68
C SER A 373 23.91 -16.34 -4.24
N ASN A 374 23.64 -15.34 -5.07
CA ASN A 374 24.01 -13.95 -4.80
C ASN A 374 22.75 -13.13 -4.52
N LEU A 375 22.81 -12.26 -3.51
CA LEU A 375 21.72 -11.33 -3.22
C LEU A 375 21.53 -10.36 -4.39
N GLY A 376 20.34 -10.33 -4.98
CA GLY A 376 19.98 -9.32 -6.00
C GLY A 376 20.77 -9.39 -7.29
N GLY A 377 21.12 -10.60 -7.75
CA GLY A 377 21.78 -10.80 -9.04
C GLY A 377 20.81 -11.29 -10.11
N ILE A 378 20.96 -10.81 -11.34
CA ILE A 378 20.34 -11.38 -12.54
C ILE A 378 21.41 -12.01 -13.43
N THR A 379 21.14 -13.19 -13.96
CA THR A 379 22.03 -13.91 -14.88
C THR A 379 21.21 -14.43 -16.05
N PHE A 380 21.91 -14.86 -17.10
CA PHE A 380 21.31 -15.52 -18.23
C PHE A 380 22.10 -16.77 -18.60
N THR A 381 21.38 -17.77 -19.08
CA THR A 381 21.92 -19.05 -19.54
C THR A 381 21.54 -19.22 -20.99
N TRP A 382 22.50 -19.61 -21.83
CA TRP A 382 22.25 -19.92 -23.24
C TRP A 382 22.72 -21.32 -23.59
N VAL A 383 22.11 -21.87 -24.63
CA VAL A 383 22.49 -23.15 -25.23
C VAL A 383 23.43 -22.92 -26.40
N ASP A 384 24.50 -23.70 -26.44
CA ASP A 384 25.44 -23.75 -27.54
C ASP A 384 25.60 -25.20 -28.01
N GLN A 385 25.94 -25.39 -29.28
CA GLN A 385 26.16 -26.70 -29.85
C GLN A 385 27.58 -26.76 -30.41
N LEU A 386 28.38 -27.65 -29.84
CA LEU A 386 29.74 -27.90 -30.29
C LEU A 386 29.72 -28.61 -31.65
N GLU A 387 30.82 -28.51 -32.39
CA GLU A 387 31.00 -29.16 -33.71
C GLU A 387 30.81 -30.69 -33.68
N ASN A 388 30.95 -31.30 -32.50
CA ASN A 388 30.75 -32.73 -32.25
C ASN A 388 29.26 -33.12 -32.03
N GLY A 389 28.34 -32.15 -32.04
CA GLY A 389 26.91 -32.34 -31.82
C GLY A 389 26.47 -32.30 -30.36
N ASP A 390 27.40 -32.17 -29.40
CA ASP A 390 27.08 -32.08 -27.98
C ASP A 390 26.53 -30.70 -27.63
N VAL A 391 25.51 -30.69 -26.76
CA VAL A 391 24.85 -29.48 -26.28
C VAL A 391 25.51 -29.00 -24.98
N THR A 392 26.06 -27.79 -24.99
CA THR A 392 26.64 -27.14 -23.81
C THR A 392 25.77 -25.98 -23.32
N PHE A 393 25.80 -25.75 -22.01
CA PHE A 393 25.10 -24.64 -21.38
C PHE A 393 26.10 -23.72 -20.70
N HIS A 394 26.03 -22.45 -21.03
CA HIS A 394 26.89 -21.42 -20.44
C HIS A 394 26.03 -20.45 -19.64
N SER A 395 26.46 -20.12 -18.42
CA SER A 395 25.82 -19.11 -17.56
C SER A 395 26.86 -18.07 -17.15
N VAL A 396 26.47 -16.79 -17.22
CA VAL A 396 27.35 -15.68 -16.81
C VAL A 396 27.32 -15.49 -15.29
N GLU A 397 28.39 -14.94 -14.74
CA GLU A 397 28.38 -14.44 -13.35
C GLU A 397 27.21 -13.44 -13.17
N PRO A 398 26.45 -13.54 -12.06
CA PRO A 398 25.31 -12.66 -11.84
C PRO A 398 25.67 -11.17 -11.83
N TYR A 399 24.90 -10.38 -12.58
CA TYR A 399 24.99 -8.94 -12.55
C TYR A 399 24.29 -8.40 -11.30
N ASN A 400 25.09 -7.87 -10.38
CA ASN A 400 24.61 -7.23 -9.17
C ASN A 400 24.16 -5.79 -9.46
N LYS A 401 23.43 -5.20 -8.50
CA LYS A 401 22.99 -3.80 -8.51
C LYS A 401 24.04 -2.78 -8.97
N GLY A 402 25.29 -2.91 -8.49
CA GLY A 402 26.38 -2.00 -8.88
C GLY A 402 26.69 -2.00 -10.39
N ARG A 403 26.67 -3.17 -11.03
CA ARG A 403 26.89 -3.30 -12.49
C ARG A 403 25.69 -2.79 -13.29
N LEU A 404 24.48 -3.12 -12.84
CA LEU A 404 23.22 -2.69 -13.46
C LEU A 404 22.92 -1.20 -13.28
N SER A 405 23.62 -0.53 -12.37
CA SER A 405 23.54 0.93 -12.22
C SER A 405 24.46 1.66 -13.21
N ALA A 406 25.50 0.99 -13.70
CA ALA A 406 26.44 1.54 -14.68
C ALA A 406 25.93 1.37 -16.12
N LEU A 407 25.36 0.21 -16.45
CA LEU A 407 24.77 -0.05 -17.75
C LEU A 407 23.38 -0.70 -17.61
N PRO A 408 22.37 -0.25 -18.40
CA PRO A 408 21.07 -0.91 -18.47
C PRO A 408 21.20 -2.38 -18.90
N PHE A 409 20.39 -3.25 -18.30
CA PHE A 409 20.48 -4.69 -18.55
C PHE A 409 20.22 -5.08 -20.01
N ALA A 410 19.33 -4.36 -20.70
CA ALA A 410 19.06 -4.60 -22.13
C ALA A 410 20.29 -4.31 -23.01
N ASP A 411 21.06 -3.27 -22.69
CA ASP A 411 22.29 -2.94 -23.42
C ASP A 411 23.39 -3.98 -23.16
N ILE A 412 23.47 -4.50 -21.92
CA ILE A 412 24.36 -5.62 -21.60
C ILE A 412 24.05 -6.83 -22.48
N LEU A 413 22.78 -7.17 -22.69
CA LEU A 413 22.38 -8.30 -23.55
C LEU A 413 22.68 -8.04 -25.04
N ARG A 414 22.57 -6.79 -25.50
CA ARG A 414 22.88 -6.40 -26.88
C ARG A 414 24.38 -6.49 -27.17
N ASP A 415 25.18 -5.96 -26.27
CA ASP A 415 26.62 -5.76 -26.47
C ASP A 415 27.46 -6.93 -25.91
N TYR A 416 26.81 -7.96 -25.34
CA TYR A 416 27.48 -9.17 -24.88
C TYR A 416 28.19 -9.87 -26.04
N LYS A 417 29.50 -10.04 -25.92
CA LYS A 417 30.34 -10.74 -26.89
C LYS A 417 31.21 -11.76 -26.18
N VAL A 418 31.29 -12.95 -26.75
CA VAL A 418 32.19 -14.02 -26.31
C VAL A 418 33.25 -14.20 -27.39
N ILE A 419 34.51 -14.31 -26.98
CA ILE A 419 35.62 -14.57 -27.90
C ILE A 419 35.61 -16.08 -28.17
N MET A 420 35.25 -16.47 -29.40
CA MET A 420 35.28 -17.87 -29.84
C MET A 420 36.69 -18.25 -30.34
N ALA A 421 36.90 -19.54 -30.64
CA ALA A 421 38.21 -20.12 -30.97
C ALA A 421 38.92 -19.49 -32.19
N ASP A 422 38.21 -18.69 -32.99
CA ASP A 422 38.69 -17.95 -34.17
C ASP A 422 39.05 -16.48 -33.88
N ASN A 423 39.06 -16.05 -32.61
CA ASN A 423 39.30 -14.67 -32.15
C ASN A 423 38.28 -13.63 -32.68
N VAL A 424 37.13 -14.06 -33.21
CA VAL A 424 36.06 -13.13 -33.60
C VAL A 424 35.09 -13.00 -32.42
N PRO A 425 34.84 -11.78 -31.91
CA PRO A 425 33.91 -11.58 -30.80
C PRO A 425 32.47 -11.60 -31.32
N GLU A 426 31.81 -12.74 -31.18
CA GLU A 426 30.42 -12.95 -31.59
C GLU A 426 29.45 -12.82 -30.41
N ASN A 427 28.21 -12.42 -30.69
CA ASN A 427 27.14 -12.43 -29.69
C ASN A 427 26.45 -13.80 -29.71
N PRO A 428 26.58 -14.61 -28.64
CA PRO A 428 25.95 -15.92 -28.59
C PRO A 428 24.42 -15.86 -28.43
N LEU A 429 23.87 -14.69 -28.05
CA LEU A 429 22.46 -14.51 -27.72
C LEU A 429 21.66 -14.10 -28.97
N LYS A 430 20.81 -15.01 -29.46
CA LYS A 430 20.00 -14.82 -30.67
C LYS A 430 18.49 -14.82 -30.38
N TYR A 431 18.01 -15.78 -29.59
CA TYR A 431 16.59 -15.95 -29.30
C TYR A 431 16.33 -15.96 -27.79
N LEU A 432 15.39 -15.15 -27.32
CA LEU A 432 14.84 -15.26 -25.98
C LEU A 432 13.85 -16.43 -25.94
N TYR A 433 13.97 -17.28 -24.92
CA TYR A 433 13.06 -18.40 -24.71
C TYR A 433 11.58 -17.96 -24.72
N PRO A 434 10.68 -18.69 -25.41
CA PRO A 434 10.95 -19.93 -26.14
C PRO A 434 11.62 -19.70 -27.51
N ASP A 435 11.11 -18.81 -28.36
CA ASP A 435 11.57 -18.63 -29.75
C ASP A 435 11.42 -17.17 -30.23
N ILE A 436 11.68 -16.19 -29.36
CA ILE A 436 11.49 -14.77 -29.65
C ILE A 436 12.83 -14.14 -30.06
N PRO A 437 12.97 -13.54 -31.26
CA PRO A 437 14.22 -12.87 -31.64
C PRO A 437 14.61 -11.78 -30.62
N LYS A 438 15.90 -11.75 -30.23
CA LYS A 438 16.42 -10.84 -29.20
C LYS A 438 16.02 -9.38 -29.46
N ASP A 439 16.21 -8.89 -30.68
CA ASP A 439 15.91 -7.49 -31.01
C ASP A 439 14.41 -7.19 -30.98
N LYS A 440 13.54 -8.19 -31.19
CA LYS A 440 12.08 -8.04 -31.03
C LYS A 440 11.70 -7.91 -29.55
N ALA A 441 12.38 -8.65 -28.68
CA ALA A 441 12.12 -8.60 -27.24
C ALA A 441 12.71 -7.33 -26.59
N PHE A 442 14.00 -7.07 -26.80
CA PHE A 442 14.76 -6.04 -26.09
C PHE A 442 14.94 -4.75 -26.89
N GLY A 443 14.61 -4.71 -28.18
CA GLY A 443 14.83 -3.56 -29.06
C GLY A 443 14.24 -2.26 -28.53
N LYS A 444 13.03 -2.32 -27.96
CA LYS A 444 12.36 -1.17 -27.33
C LYS A 444 13.03 -0.67 -26.05
N HIS A 445 13.91 -1.46 -25.45
CA HIS A 445 14.59 -1.18 -24.19
C HIS A 445 16.06 -0.83 -24.37
N TYR A 446 16.56 -0.88 -25.61
CA TYR A 446 17.90 -0.45 -25.92
C TYR A 446 18.03 1.06 -25.73
N SER A 447 19.11 1.46 -25.06
CA SER A 447 19.49 2.87 -25.07
C SER A 447 19.79 3.21 -26.53
N CYS A 448 19.03 4.15 -27.10
CA CYS A 448 19.38 4.74 -28.39
C CYS A 448 20.83 5.21 -28.31
N GLN A 449 21.69 4.74 -29.21
CA GLN A 449 22.94 5.46 -29.44
C GLN A 449 22.58 6.91 -29.80
N PRO A 450 23.33 7.91 -29.32
CA PRO A 450 23.14 9.28 -29.78
C PRO A 450 23.52 9.33 -31.26
N ASN A 451 22.56 9.10 -32.15
CA ASN A 451 22.65 9.65 -33.50
C ASN A 451 22.52 11.16 -33.34
N GLU A 452 23.63 11.86 -33.54
CA GLU A 452 23.71 13.30 -33.72
C GLU A 452 22.54 13.77 -34.62
N GLY A 453 21.57 14.47 -34.03
CA GLY A 453 20.47 15.08 -34.79
C GLY A 453 19.14 15.24 -34.06
N TRP A 454 18.84 14.43 -33.03
CA TRP A 454 17.50 14.44 -32.39
C TRP A 454 17.48 14.95 -30.94
N ALA A 455 18.63 15.38 -30.42
CA ALA A 455 18.74 15.97 -29.08
C ALA A 455 17.92 17.27 -28.89
N PRO A 456 17.84 18.20 -29.88
CA PRO A 456 17.05 19.42 -29.70
C PRO A 456 15.54 19.15 -29.61
N PHE A 457 15.04 18.19 -30.38
CA PHE A 457 13.60 17.90 -30.48
C PHE A 457 13.07 17.20 -29.22
N LEU A 458 13.84 16.28 -28.64
CA LEU A 458 13.49 15.62 -27.37
C LEU A 458 13.59 16.56 -26.16
N LEU A 459 14.51 17.53 -26.19
CA LEU A 459 14.59 18.57 -25.17
C LEU A 459 13.39 19.53 -25.25
N LEU A 460 12.99 19.92 -26.48
CA LEU A 460 11.79 20.71 -26.73
C LEU A 460 10.52 19.97 -26.31
N LEU A 461 10.40 18.67 -26.60
CA LEU A 461 9.26 17.86 -26.18
C LEU A 461 9.19 17.70 -24.66
N ARG A 462 10.35 17.54 -23.98
CA ARG A 462 10.43 17.50 -22.51
C ARG A 462 10.08 18.84 -21.88
N LEU A 463 10.56 19.95 -22.45
CA LEU A 463 10.22 21.30 -21.98
C LEU A 463 8.74 21.59 -22.21
N PHE A 464 8.17 21.17 -23.34
CA PHE A 464 6.75 21.33 -23.65
C PHE A 464 5.85 20.49 -22.74
N LEU A 465 6.22 19.23 -22.48
CA LEU A 465 5.53 18.37 -21.51
C LEU A 465 5.66 18.91 -20.08
N TRP A 466 6.81 19.47 -19.70
CA TRP A 466 6.99 20.09 -18.40
C TRP A 466 6.19 21.39 -18.26
N PHE A 467 6.05 22.16 -19.34
CA PHE A 467 5.22 23.36 -19.41
C PHE A 467 3.72 23.04 -19.31
N LEU A 468 3.26 22.00 -20.02
CA LEU A 468 1.90 21.46 -19.90
C LEU A 468 1.60 20.94 -18.48
N PHE A 469 2.57 20.26 -17.87
CA PHE A 469 2.45 19.79 -16.49
C PHE A 469 2.34 20.96 -15.50
N PHE A 470 3.08 22.06 -15.72
CA PHE A 470 2.99 23.28 -14.93
C PHE A 470 1.64 24.01 -15.10
N LEU A 471 1.09 24.03 -16.32
CA LEU A 471 -0.22 24.62 -16.61
C LEU A 471 -1.37 23.81 -15.96
N SER A 472 -1.26 22.48 -15.85
CA SER A 472 -2.25 21.66 -15.14
C SER A 472 -2.19 21.76 -13.60
N LEU A 473 -1.12 22.32 -13.04
CA LEU A 473 -0.95 22.48 -11.59
C LEU A 473 -1.40 23.85 -11.06
N ASN A 474 -1.60 24.83 -11.94
CA ASN A 474 -2.05 26.18 -11.59
C ASN A 474 -3.42 26.46 -12.23
N ASP A 475 -4.45 25.77 -11.74
CA ASP A 475 -5.83 26.24 -11.88
C ASP A 475 -6.27 26.82 -10.53
N SER A 476 -5.70 27.98 -10.17
CA SER A 476 -6.31 28.90 -9.22
C SER A 476 -5.60 30.25 -9.21
N THR A 477 -6.40 31.27 -9.52
CA THR A 477 -6.25 32.71 -9.22
C THR A 477 -5.13 33.50 -9.93
N ASP A 478 -5.57 34.49 -10.71
CA ASP A 478 -4.77 35.52 -11.39
C ASP A 478 -3.80 36.28 -10.47
N PRO A 479 -2.60 36.66 -10.94
CA PRO A 479 -1.79 37.66 -10.26
C PRO A 479 -2.09 39.07 -10.79
N HIS A 480 -2.33 39.98 -9.84
CA HIS A 480 -2.38 41.42 -10.06
C HIS A 480 -0.97 42.01 -10.25
N SER A 481 -0.83 42.85 -11.28
CA SER A 481 0.25 43.82 -11.55
C SER A 481 1.54 43.30 -12.23
N PRO A 482 2.17 44.10 -13.12
CA PRO A 482 3.30 43.68 -13.95
C PRO A 482 4.67 43.74 -13.24
N SER A 483 4.69 43.94 -11.92
CA SER A 483 5.91 44.22 -11.15
C SER A 483 6.56 42.98 -10.53
N ASP A 484 5.92 41.81 -10.58
CA ASP A 484 6.39 40.57 -9.92
C ASP A 484 7.12 39.58 -10.85
N LEU A 485 7.44 39.97 -12.09
CA LEU A 485 8.28 39.15 -12.97
C LEU A 485 9.76 39.35 -12.62
N LEU A 486 10.31 38.42 -11.84
CA LEU A 486 11.76 38.33 -11.61
C LEU A 486 12.50 38.21 -12.96
N PRO A 487 13.58 38.99 -13.20
CA PRO A 487 14.37 38.85 -14.41
C PRO A 487 15.06 37.47 -14.42
N MET A 488 15.01 36.79 -15.56
CA MET A 488 15.73 35.53 -15.75
C MET A 488 17.22 35.71 -15.47
N SER A 489 17.86 34.68 -14.90
CA SER A 489 19.28 34.74 -14.60
C SER A 489 20.10 34.98 -15.89
N PRO A 490 21.21 35.74 -15.82
CA PRO A 490 22.01 36.08 -17.00
C PRO A 490 22.51 34.85 -17.77
N SER A 491 22.70 33.73 -17.08
CA SER A 491 23.14 32.46 -17.68
C SER A 491 22.05 31.81 -18.54
N VAL A 492 20.78 31.89 -18.14
CA VAL A 492 19.66 31.35 -18.93
C VAL A 492 19.35 32.23 -20.13
N TYR A 493 19.49 33.55 -19.98
CA TYR A 493 19.32 34.50 -21.07
C TYR A 493 20.44 34.39 -22.12
N ALA A 494 21.68 34.14 -21.70
CA ALA A 494 22.82 33.93 -22.59
C ALA A 494 22.65 32.69 -23.48
N VAL A 495 22.21 31.57 -22.89
CA VAL A 495 21.96 30.30 -23.63
C VAL A 495 20.82 30.45 -24.64
N LEU A 496 19.79 31.23 -24.32
CA LEU A 496 18.69 31.50 -25.25
C LEU A 496 19.13 32.38 -26.44
N ARG A 497 20.09 33.30 -26.23
CA ARG A 497 20.60 34.18 -27.28
C ARG A 497 21.54 33.47 -28.26
N GLU A 498 22.15 32.35 -27.87
CA GLU A 498 22.96 31.50 -28.76
C GLU A 498 22.13 30.71 -29.77
N HIS A 499 20.84 30.49 -29.49
CA HIS A 499 19.98 29.61 -30.29
C HIS A 499 18.74 30.29 -30.90
N LEU A 500 18.41 31.53 -30.51
CA LEU A 500 17.23 32.27 -30.99
C LEU A 500 17.57 33.74 -31.31
N SER A 501 16.92 34.31 -32.32
CA SER A 501 17.09 35.73 -32.64
C SER A 501 16.40 36.63 -31.61
N PRO A 502 16.91 37.86 -31.34
CA PRO A 502 16.34 38.76 -30.34
C PRO A 502 14.85 39.05 -30.53
N THR A 503 14.42 39.12 -31.79
CA THR A 503 13.02 39.35 -32.19
C THR A 503 12.07 38.23 -31.77
N VAL A 504 12.52 36.96 -31.76
CA VAL A 504 11.69 35.80 -31.36
C VAL A 504 11.55 35.72 -29.84
N ILE A 505 12.59 36.11 -29.11
CA ILE A 505 12.58 36.19 -27.64
C ILE A 505 11.62 37.31 -27.18
N GLU A 506 11.62 38.46 -27.86
CA GLU A 506 10.69 39.56 -27.57
C GLU A 506 9.23 39.22 -27.92
N THR A 507 8.97 38.47 -28.99
CA THR A 507 7.59 38.04 -29.33
C THR A 507 7.03 37.05 -28.31
N ALA A 508 7.85 36.12 -27.80
CA ALA A 508 7.43 35.18 -26.77
C ALA A 508 7.09 35.86 -25.42
N VAL A 509 7.77 36.96 -25.09
CA VAL A 509 7.49 37.77 -23.90
C VAL A 509 6.28 38.68 -24.13
N CYS A 510 6.09 39.22 -25.34
CA CYS A 510 4.94 40.08 -25.68
C CYS A 510 3.61 39.33 -25.90
N CYS A 511 3.62 38.03 -26.21
CA CYS A 511 2.39 37.25 -26.46
C CYS A 511 1.47 37.08 -25.23
N LYS A 512 1.85 37.57 -24.04
CA LYS A 512 0.96 37.66 -22.87
C LYS A 512 0.08 38.93 -22.85
N LEU A 513 0.23 39.86 -23.78
CA LEU A 513 -0.51 41.15 -23.77
C LEU A 513 -1.61 41.28 -24.83
N PHE A 514 -1.88 40.25 -25.62
CA PHE A 514 -2.90 40.29 -26.68
C PHE A 514 -3.88 39.11 -26.63
N HIS A 515 -4.42 38.82 -25.45
CA HIS A 515 -5.74 38.17 -25.31
C HIS A 515 -6.37 38.73 -24.04
N SER A 516 -7.00 39.91 -24.18
CA SER A 516 -8.02 40.42 -23.27
C SER A 516 -9.39 40.10 -23.83
#